data_AF-A0A6N1YFM5-F1
#
_entry.id   AF-A0A6N1YFM5-F1
#
_cell.length_a   1.000
_cell.length_b   1.000
_cell.length_c   1.000
_cell.angle_alpha   90.00
_cell.angle_beta   90.00
_cell.angle_gamma   90.00
#
_symmetry.space_group_name_H-M   'P 1'
#
loop_
_entity.id
_entity.type
_entity.pdbx_description
1 polymer ?
#
loop_
_entity_poly.entity_id
_entity_poly.type
_entity_poly.pdbx_seq_one_letter_code
_entity_poly.pdbx_strand_id
1 'polypeptide(L)'
;MVPIESYCQLDLKLLSAFGSGNTIRLYEIFKSYAFKKTFDIGFNELRKQLGFFNEGNYPEWKYFNAKVLKPAVKDINSHKQYDIEVFYEKRRGLDKISFTIKIHRPQDLSKIQVLNLNEEIDRISRKPNLIQQKYIETVLFFCKKDSSISNEQELIDWIITDLISQQIKLEAKFNFKFSMNAISKQVRNGSYTQPYSHKHLVIDEISFDPVIYEEMKKMERKGLYDSIKDQYSSELIRANHFGFIIDS
;
A
#
# COMPACT_ATOMS: atom_id res chain seq x y z
N MET A 1 9.48 -1.60 16.05
CA MET A 1 9.61 -1.65 14.58
C MET A 1 11.04 -1.23 14.29
N VAL A 2 11.88 -2.10 13.72
CA VAL A 2 13.24 -1.70 13.33
C VAL A 2 13.08 -0.75 12.14
N PRO A 3 13.59 0.49 12.19
CA PRO A 3 13.52 1.39 11.05
C PRO A 3 14.26 0.74 9.88
N ILE A 4 13.64 0.76 8.69
CA ILE A 4 14.31 0.35 7.46
C ILE A 4 15.42 1.38 7.21
N GLU A 5 16.68 1.01 7.46
CA GLU A 5 17.83 1.93 7.32
C GLU A 5 18.09 2.31 5.84
N SER A 6 17.77 1.41 4.91
CA SER A 6 17.83 1.66 3.47
C SER A 6 16.95 0.68 2.70
N TYR A 7 16.30 1.14 1.64
CA TYR A 7 15.60 0.29 0.67
C TYR A 7 16.03 0.65 -0.75
N CYS A 8 15.88 -0.32 -1.66
CA CYS A 8 16.24 -0.17 -3.06
C CYS A 8 15.23 -0.92 -3.92
N GLN A 9 14.74 -0.30 -4.99
CA GLN A 9 13.85 -0.93 -5.96
C GLN A 9 14.64 -1.38 -7.20
N LEU A 10 14.44 -2.64 -7.57
CA LEU A 10 15.12 -3.30 -8.67
C LEU A 10 14.10 -3.73 -9.72
N ASP A 11 14.43 -3.53 -10.99
CA ASP A 11 13.64 -4.07 -12.09
C ASP A 11 14.09 -5.51 -12.38
N LEU A 12 13.19 -6.48 -12.15
CA LEU A 12 13.45 -7.89 -12.37
C LEU A 12 13.84 -8.21 -13.82
N LYS A 13 13.27 -7.48 -14.80
CA LYS A 13 13.62 -7.68 -16.22
C LYS A 13 15.06 -7.28 -16.47
N LEU A 14 15.49 -6.15 -15.90
CA LEU A 14 16.87 -5.69 -15.97
C LEU A 14 17.82 -6.65 -15.26
N LEU A 15 17.46 -7.13 -14.05
CA LEU A 15 18.29 -8.09 -13.33
C LEU A 15 18.51 -9.38 -14.12
N SER A 16 17.49 -9.85 -14.86
CA SER A 16 17.60 -11.04 -15.70
C SER A 16 18.53 -10.86 -16.91
N ALA A 17 18.80 -9.61 -17.33
CA ALA A 17 19.70 -9.31 -18.43
C ALA A 17 21.18 -9.29 -18.03
N PHE A 18 21.48 -9.22 -16.72
CA PHE A 18 22.88 -9.20 -16.25
C PHE A 18 23.54 -10.57 -16.36
N GLY A 19 24.80 -10.57 -16.81
CA GLY A 19 25.54 -11.78 -17.14
C GLY A 19 26.15 -12.52 -15.94
N SER A 20 26.11 -11.93 -14.72
CA SER A 20 26.69 -12.56 -13.54
C SER A 20 25.98 -12.18 -12.23
N GLY A 21 25.98 -13.09 -11.26
CA GLY A 21 25.49 -12.80 -9.90
C GLY A 21 26.30 -11.70 -9.20
N ASN A 22 27.57 -11.52 -9.56
CA ASN A 22 28.39 -10.42 -9.06
C ASN A 22 27.93 -9.07 -9.61
N THR A 23 27.51 -9.04 -10.89
CA THR A 23 26.90 -7.85 -11.50
C THR A 23 25.63 -7.47 -10.75
N ILE A 24 24.76 -8.45 -10.47
CA ILE A 24 23.51 -8.23 -9.74
C ILE A 24 23.78 -7.63 -8.35
N ARG A 25 24.68 -8.23 -7.56
CA ARG A 25 25.03 -7.71 -6.23
C ARG A 25 25.63 -6.30 -6.27
N LEU A 26 26.56 -6.05 -7.22
CA LEU A 26 27.13 -4.72 -7.38
C LEU A 26 26.09 -3.69 -7.81
N TYR A 27 25.18 -4.09 -8.69
CA TYR A 27 24.06 -3.25 -9.11
C TYR A 27 23.16 -2.87 -7.91
N GLU A 28 22.82 -3.82 -7.05
CA GLU A 28 22.05 -3.57 -5.81
C GLU A 28 22.76 -2.57 -4.90
N ILE A 29 24.07 -2.75 -4.68
CA ILE A 29 24.89 -1.83 -3.89
C ILE A 29 24.84 -0.44 -4.52
N PHE A 30 25.15 -0.29 -5.81
CA PHE A 30 25.15 1.03 -6.46
C PHE A 30 23.77 1.67 -6.43
N LYS A 31 22.72 0.91 -6.69
CA LYS A 31 21.36 1.42 -6.69
C LYS A 31 20.94 1.88 -5.28
N SER A 32 21.37 1.19 -4.23
CA SER A 32 21.16 1.63 -2.85
C SER A 32 21.84 2.97 -2.54
N TYR A 33 22.97 3.29 -3.17
CA TYR A 33 23.70 4.56 -3.01
C TYR A 33 23.35 5.61 -4.08
N ALA A 34 22.46 5.30 -5.04
CA ALA A 34 22.16 6.18 -6.16
C ALA A 34 21.62 7.56 -5.73
N PHE A 35 20.92 7.62 -4.58
CA PHE A 35 20.42 8.88 -4.01
C PHE A 35 21.54 9.87 -3.66
N LYS A 36 22.75 9.38 -3.32
CA LYS A 36 23.90 10.25 -2.99
C LYS A 36 24.61 10.79 -4.22
N LYS A 37 24.40 10.19 -5.40
CA LYS A 37 25.13 10.42 -6.66
C LYS A 37 26.62 10.08 -6.61
N THR A 38 27.31 10.38 -5.52
CA THR A 38 28.69 9.99 -5.27
C THR A 38 28.82 9.37 -3.88
N PHE A 39 29.65 8.35 -3.77
CA PHE A 39 29.98 7.77 -2.48
C PHE A 39 31.35 7.11 -2.51
N ASP A 40 32.00 7.09 -1.34
CA ASP A 40 33.27 6.42 -1.14
C ASP A 40 33.06 5.16 -0.31
N ILE A 41 33.73 4.06 -0.68
CA ILE A 41 33.75 2.82 0.09
C ILE A 41 35.17 2.24 0.12
N GLY A 42 35.55 1.67 1.26
CA GLY A 42 36.83 0.96 1.39
C GLY A 42 36.83 -0.34 0.60
N PHE A 43 37.98 -0.77 0.10
CA PHE A 43 38.09 -2.01 -0.67
C PHE A 43 37.66 -3.23 0.13
N ASN A 44 38.07 -3.33 1.40
CA ASN A 44 37.68 -4.44 2.27
C ASN A 44 36.17 -4.41 2.59
N GLU A 45 35.60 -3.22 2.74
CA GLU A 45 34.15 -3.07 2.99
C GLU A 45 33.33 -3.51 1.77
N LEU A 46 33.74 -3.10 0.56
CA LEU A 46 33.10 -3.54 -0.66
C LEU A 46 33.19 -5.06 -0.86
N ARG A 47 34.34 -5.67 -0.54
CA ARG A 47 34.49 -7.13 -0.55
C ARG A 47 33.57 -7.83 0.46
N LYS A 48 33.39 -7.23 1.64
CA LYS A 48 32.47 -7.73 2.66
C LYS A 48 31.03 -7.68 2.19
N GLN A 49 30.60 -6.56 1.58
CA GLN A 49 29.25 -6.43 1.01
C GLN A 49 28.97 -7.45 -0.10
N LEU A 50 29.99 -7.84 -0.86
CA LEU A 50 29.85 -8.86 -1.92
C LEU A 50 29.92 -10.31 -1.41
N GLY A 51 30.22 -10.52 -0.13
CA GLY A 51 30.36 -11.84 0.49
C GLY A 51 31.73 -12.50 0.30
N PHE A 52 32.71 -11.81 -0.28
CA PHE A 52 34.04 -12.39 -0.55
C PHE A 52 35.01 -12.37 0.66
N PHE A 53 34.59 -11.79 1.78
CA PHE A 53 35.48 -11.60 2.94
C PHE A 53 35.88 -12.92 3.60
N ASN A 54 34.95 -13.87 3.73
CA ASN A 54 35.19 -15.14 4.43
C ASN A 54 35.92 -16.18 3.56
N GLU A 55 35.78 -16.09 2.24
CA GLU A 55 36.31 -17.10 1.30
C GLU A 55 37.77 -16.83 0.89
N GLY A 56 38.35 -15.69 1.30
CA GLY A 56 39.68 -15.27 0.86
C GLY A 56 39.74 -14.90 -0.64
N ASN A 57 38.61 -14.88 -1.34
CA ASN A 57 38.52 -14.62 -2.76
C ASN A 57 38.86 -13.14 -3.09
N TYR A 58 39.73 -12.96 -4.09
CA TYR A 58 40.23 -11.66 -4.57
C TYR A 58 40.89 -10.80 -3.47
N PRO A 59 41.97 -11.28 -2.83
CA PRO A 59 42.59 -10.58 -1.71
C PRO A 59 43.20 -9.23 -2.12
N GLU A 60 43.64 -9.11 -3.37
CA GLU A 60 44.25 -7.90 -3.90
C GLU A 60 43.30 -7.15 -4.85
N TRP A 61 43.39 -5.82 -4.78
CA TRP A 61 42.64 -4.91 -5.66
C TRP A 61 42.79 -5.27 -7.15
N LYS A 62 43.99 -5.64 -7.59
CA LYS A 62 44.26 -5.94 -9.01
C LYS A 62 43.33 -7.05 -9.53
N TYR A 63 43.18 -8.13 -8.78
CA TYR A 63 42.35 -9.26 -9.17
C TYR A 63 40.86 -8.95 -9.02
N PHE A 64 40.48 -8.30 -7.93
CA PHE A 64 39.10 -7.88 -7.71
C PHE A 64 38.62 -6.94 -8.83
N ASN A 65 39.42 -5.92 -9.15
CA ASN A 65 39.09 -4.96 -10.19
C ASN A 65 38.98 -5.61 -11.57
N ALA A 66 39.92 -6.49 -11.92
CA ALA A 66 39.94 -7.13 -13.23
C ALA A 66 38.81 -8.15 -13.44
N LYS A 67 38.47 -8.93 -12.41
CA LYS A 67 37.55 -10.07 -12.52
C LYS A 67 36.13 -9.77 -12.04
N VAL A 68 35.95 -8.79 -11.17
CA VAL A 68 34.64 -8.51 -10.54
C VAL A 68 34.16 -7.12 -10.92
N LEU A 69 34.88 -6.07 -10.49
CA LEU A 69 34.37 -4.70 -10.58
C LEU A 69 34.27 -4.21 -12.03
N LYS A 70 35.35 -4.32 -12.81
CA LYS A 70 35.38 -3.82 -14.19
C LYS A 70 34.40 -4.57 -15.11
N PRO A 71 34.28 -5.91 -15.07
CA PRO A 71 33.26 -6.63 -15.83
C PRO A 71 31.84 -6.23 -15.43
N ALA A 72 31.55 -6.15 -14.13
CA ALA A 72 30.22 -5.79 -13.63
C ALA A 72 29.83 -4.36 -14.02
N VAL A 73 30.73 -3.38 -13.85
CA VAL A 73 30.46 -1.99 -14.25
C VAL A 73 30.23 -1.89 -15.76
N LYS A 74 30.99 -2.64 -16.57
CA LYS A 74 30.77 -2.69 -18.02
C LYS A 74 29.38 -3.23 -18.37
N ASP A 75 28.94 -4.28 -17.68
CA ASP A 75 27.65 -4.94 -17.89
C ASP A 75 26.46 -4.10 -17.38
N ILE A 76 26.64 -3.35 -16.30
CA ILE A 76 25.64 -2.36 -15.85
C ILE A 76 25.53 -1.22 -16.87
N ASN A 77 26.67 -0.69 -17.32
CA ASN A 77 26.71 0.45 -18.23
C ASN A 77 26.26 0.12 -19.65
N SER A 78 26.27 -1.15 -20.08
CA SER A 78 25.68 -1.56 -21.37
C SER A 78 24.15 -1.46 -21.37
N HIS A 79 23.53 -1.43 -20.18
CA HIS A 79 22.09 -1.31 -19.97
C HIS A 79 21.68 0.05 -19.39
N LYS A 80 22.56 1.05 -19.46
CA LYS A 80 22.39 2.36 -18.81
C LYS A 80 21.11 3.10 -19.18
N GLN A 81 20.58 2.88 -20.38
CA GLN A 81 19.32 3.47 -20.84
C GLN A 81 18.11 3.07 -20.00
N TYR A 82 18.20 1.95 -19.26
CA TYR A 82 17.09 1.43 -18.48
C TYR A 82 17.08 1.93 -17.04
N ASP A 83 18.25 2.27 -16.46
CA ASP A 83 18.31 2.74 -15.07
C ASP A 83 19.51 3.65 -14.76
N ILE A 84 20.69 3.07 -14.47
CA ILE A 84 21.86 3.80 -13.97
C ILE A 84 23.11 3.55 -14.81
N GLU A 85 24.06 4.48 -14.71
CA GLU A 85 25.43 4.37 -15.22
C GLU A 85 26.41 4.65 -14.07
N VAL A 86 27.43 3.81 -13.95
CA VAL A 86 28.38 3.82 -12.84
C VAL A 86 29.78 4.11 -13.34
N PHE A 87 30.45 5.03 -12.67
CA PHE A 87 31.85 5.36 -12.85
C PHE A 87 32.57 5.17 -11.52
N TYR A 88 33.84 4.80 -11.58
CA TYR A 88 34.63 4.62 -10.37
C TYR A 88 36.09 5.03 -10.58
N GLU A 89 36.67 5.57 -9.52
CA GLU A 89 38.06 5.95 -9.47
C GLU A 89 38.70 5.44 -8.18
N LYS A 90 39.93 4.94 -8.27
CA LYS A 90 40.72 4.56 -7.10
C LYS A 90 42.07 5.24 -7.15
N ARG A 91 42.33 6.12 -6.19
CA ARG A 91 43.65 6.75 -6.03
C ARG A 91 44.67 5.73 -5.56
N ARG A 92 45.89 5.79 -6.11
CA ARG A 92 46.99 4.90 -5.73
C ARG A 92 47.39 5.16 -4.28
N GLY A 93 47.63 4.10 -3.51
CA GLY A 93 48.02 4.18 -2.09
C GLY A 93 46.86 4.37 -1.10
N LEU A 94 45.65 4.69 -1.57
CA LEU A 94 44.46 4.78 -0.70
C LEU A 94 43.61 3.52 -0.82
N ASP A 95 43.03 3.09 0.30
CA ASP A 95 42.10 1.95 0.34
C ASP A 95 40.69 2.29 -0.21
N LYS A 96 40.37 3.60 -0.24
CA LYS A 96 39.07 4.11 -0.68
C LYS A 96 38.91 4.08 -2.20
N ILE A 97 37.71 3.70 -2.62
CA ILE A 97 37.24 3.73 -4.01
C ILE A 97 36.09 4.73 -4.06
N SER A 98 36.18 5.69 -4.97
CA SER A 98 35.15 6.70 -5.19
C SER A 98 34.27 6.27 -6.35
N PHE A 99 32.96 6.21 -6.11
CA PHE A 99 31.96 5.87 -7.10
C PHE A 99 31.11 7.08 -7.43
N THR A 100 30.82 7.25 -8.73
CA THR A 100 29.89 8.25 -9.25
C THR A 100 28.80 7.55 -10.04
N ILE A 101 27.55 7.79 -9.66
CA ILE A 101 26.36 7.18 -10.23
C ILE A 101 25.55 8.25 -10.94
N LYS A 102 25.24 8.00 -12.21
CA LYS A 102 24.34 8.81 -13.02
C LYS A 102 23.05 8.04 -13.24
N ILE A 103 21.93 8.66 -12.86
CA ILE A 103 20.59 8.09 -13.05
C ILE A 103 20.08 8.58 -14.40
N HIS A 104 19.73 7.65 -15.29
CA HIS A 104 19.15 7.96 -16.61
C HIS A 104 17.63 7.86 -16.59
N ARG A 105 17.07 6.97 -15.78
CA ARG A 105 15.62 6.82 -15.60
C ARG A 105 15.25 7.08 -14.14
N PRO A 106 14.69 8.25 -13.80
CA PRO A 106 14.15 8.47 -12.47
C PRO A 106 12.98 7.50 -12.26
N GLN A 107 13.00 6.77 -11.15
CA GLN A 107 11.87 5.93 -10.77
C GLN A 107 10.76 6.82 -10.22
N ASP A 108 9.55 6.58 -10.70
CA ASP A 108 8.36 7.28 -10.22
C ASP A 108 7.91 6.68 -8.89
N LEU A 109 8.38 7.29 -7.80
CA LEU A 109 8.05 6.87 -6.43
C LEU A 109 6.57 7.13 -6.08
N SER A 110 5.86 7.96 -6.84
CA SER A 110 4.45 8.28 -6.57
C SER A 110 3.52 7.07 -6.70
N LYS A 111 3.95 6.05 -7.46
CA LYS A 111 3.19 4.81 -7.65
C LYS A 111 3.38 3.80 -6.52
N ILE A 112 4.33 4.02 -5.62
CA ILE A 112 4.60 3.09 -4.52
C ILE A 112 3.69 3.48 -3.35
N GLN A 113 2.50 2.89 -3.30
CA GLN A 113 1.68 2.93 -2.09
C GLN A 113 2.27 1.96 -1.06
N VAL A 114 3.02 2.50 -0.09
CA VAL A 114 3.41 1.73 1.08
C VAL A 114 2.17 1.53 1.93
N LEU A 115 1.59 0.33 1.83
CA LEU A 115 0.41 -0.05 2.60
C LEU A 115 0.71 0.08 4.09
N ASN A 116 -0.11 0.83 4.81
CA ASN A 116 0.04 1.04 6.25
C ASN A 116 -1.12 0.36 6.98
N LEU A 117 -0.82 -0.43 8.01
CA LEU A 117 -1.87 -1.11 8.79
C LEU A 117 -2.84 -0.12 9.46
N ASN A 118 -2.37 1.07 9.82
CA ASN A 118 -3.18 2.12 10.44
C ASN A 118 -3.76 3.12 9.42
N GLU A 119 -3.67 2.83 8.12
CA GLU A 119 -4.29 3.66 7.07
C GLU A 119 -5.81 3.74 7.26
N GLU A 120 -6.38 4.90 6.96
CA GLU A 120 -7.82 5.11 7.05
C GLU A 120 -8.54 4.20 6.06
N ILE A 121 -9.55 3.48 6.53
CA ILE A 121 -10.41 2.68 5.67
C ILE A 121 -11.41 3.64 5.04
N ASP A 122 -11.50 3.64 3.71
CA ASP A 122 -12.47 4.45 3.01
C ASP A 122 -13.90 4.07 3.42
N ARG A 123 -14.66 5.09 3.85
CA ARG A 123 -16.00 4.94 4.41
C ARG A 123 -17.02 4.53 3.34
N ILE A 124 -16.78 4.93 2.10
CA ILE A 124 -17.68 4.70 0.98
C ILE A 124 -17.45 3.31 0.43
N SER A 125 -16.20 2.98 0.06
CA SER A 125 -15.90 1.64 -0.47
C SER A 125 -15.90 0.55 0.59
N ARG A 126 -15.68 0.89 1.88
CA ARG A 126 -15.51 -0.04 3.01
C ARG A 126 -14.48 -1.14 2.74
N LYS A 127 -13.53 -0.87 1.86
CA LYS A 127 -12.48 -1.82 1.47
C LYS A 127 -11.22 -1.54 2.29
N PRO A 128 -10.85 -2.41 3.23
CA PRO A 128 -9.56 -2.31 3.88
C PRO A 128 -8.43 -2.56 2.88
N ASN A 129 -7.23 -2.05 3.17
CA ASN A 129 -6.07 -2.33 2.33
C ASN A 129 -5.65 -3.81 2.43
N LEU A 130 -4.80 -4.29 1.51
CA LEU A 130 -4.42 -5.71 1.44
C LEU A 130 -3.81 -6.24 2.74
N ILE A 131 -3.03 -5.42 3.45
CA ILE A 131 -2.41 -5.82 4.72
C ILE A 131 -3.47 -5.95 5.81
N GLN A 132 -4.38 -4.98 5.92
CA GLN A 132 -5.49 -4.99 6.87
C GLN A 132 -6.41 -6.19 6.61
N GLN A 133 -6.77 -6.46 5.35
CA GLN A 133 -7.57 -7.63 4.96
C GLN A 133 -6.88 -8.93 5.38
N LYS A 134 -5.59 -9.11 5.03
CA LYS A 134 -4.82 -10.29 5.42
C LYS A 134 -4.73 -10.46 6.93
N TYR A 135 -4.60 -9.35 7.65
CA TYR A 135 -4.56 -9.35 9.11
C TYR A 135 -5.90 -9.84 9.70
N ILE A 136 -7.03 -9.31 9.22
CA ILE A 136 -8.37 -9.72 9.64
C ILE A 136 -8.57 -11.22 9.37
N GLU A 137 -8.32 -11.67 8.14
CA GLU A 137 -8.43 -13.08 7.74
C GLU A 137 -7.61 -14.00 8.65
N THR A 138 -6.36 -13.62 8.94
CA THR A 138 -5.46 -14.39 9.79
C THR A 138 -5.97 -14.48 11.22
N VAL A 139 -6.39 -13.36 11.79
CA VAL A 139 -6.92 -13.31 13.17
C VAL A 139 -8.20 -14.13 13.29
N LEU A 140 -9.10 -14.01 12.31
CA LEU A 140 -10.34 -14.78 12.27
C LEU A 140 -10.09 -16.28 12.08
N PHE A 141 -9.13 -16.66 11.23
CA PHE A 141 -8.71 -18.05 11.08
C PHE A 141 -8.34 -18.69 12.42
N PHE A 142 -7.63 -17.97 13.29
CA PHE A 142 -7.32 -18.44 14.64
C PHE A 142 -8.52 -18.47 15.59
N CYS A 143 -9.58 -17.71 15.31
CA CYS A 143 -10.80 -17.67 16.12
C CYS A 143 -11.86 -18.70 15.68
N LYS A 144 -11.71 -19.34 14.50
CA LYS A 144 -12.71 -20.29 13.94
C LYS A 144 -13.09 -21.44 14.86
N LYS A 145 -12.21 -21.84 15.79
CA LYS A 145 -12.48 -22.92 16.74
C LYS A 145 -13.50 -22.53 17.81
N ASP A 146 -13.64 -21.23 18.10
CA ASP A 146 -14.41 -20.71 19.23
C ASP A 146 -15.61 -19.83 18.79
N SER A 147 -15.76 -19.57 17.48
CA SER A 147 -16.78 -18.67 16.95
C SER A 147 -18.14 -19.34 16.75
N SER A 148 -19.21 -18.73 17.27
CA SER A 148 -20.61 -19.14 17.11
C SER A 148 -21.26 -18.67 15.79
N ILE A 149 -20.58 -17.82 15.01
CA ILE A 149 -21.12 -17.17 13.81
C ILE A 149 -20.74 -18.00 12.58
N SER A 150 -21.75 -18.53 11.87
CA SER A 150 -21.55 -19.43 10.72
C SER A 150 -21.17 -18.73 9.42
N ASN A 151 -21.38 -17.41 9.30
CA ASN A 151 -21.12 -16.64 8.08
C ASN A 151 -19.86 -15.78 8.23
N GLU A 152 -18.78 -16.19 7.56
CA GLU A 152 -17.48 -15.50 7.64
C GLU A 152 -17.49 -14.12 6.96
N GLN A 153 -18.26 -13.95 5.88
CA GLN A 153 -18.32 -12.68 5.15
C GLN A 153 -19.02 -11.60 5.99
N GLU A 154 -20.15 -11.96 6.58
CA GLU A 154 -20.91 -11.06 7.46
C GLU A 154 -20.12 -10.66 8.70
N LEU A 155 -19.36 -11.59 9.29
CA LEU A 155 -18.46 -11.29 10.39
C LEU A 155 -17.37 -10.30 9.99
N ILE A 156 -16.81 -10.43 8.78
CA ILE A 156 -15.79 -9.50 8.27
C ILE A 156 -16.40 -8.10 8.10
N ASP A 157 -17.61 -7.99 7.53
CA ASP A 157 -18.29 -6.70 7.34
C ASP A 157 -18.59 -6.00 8.67
N TRP A 158 -18.95 -6.77 9.70
CA TRP A 158 -19.15 -6.28 11.06
C TRP A 158 -17.86 -5.70 11.64
N ILE A 159 -16.76 -6.43 11.47
CA ILE A 159 -15.44 -6.02 11.95
C ILE A 159 -14.97 -4.75 11.23
N ILE A 160 -15.15 -4.66 9.92
CA ILE A 160 -14.81 -3.46 9.14
C ILE A 160 -15.59 -2.24 9.66
N THR A 161 -16.87 -2.41 9.95
CA THR A 161 -17.73 -1.32 10.44
C THR A 161 -17.30 -0.84 11.83
N ASP A 162 -16.94 -1.76 12.73
CA ASP A 162 -16.42 -1.41 14.05
C ASP A 162 -15.05 -0.74 13.98
N LEU A 163 -14.16 -1.22 13.09
CA LEU A 163 -12.86 -0.60 12.85
C LEU A 163 -12.97 0.83 12.33
N ILE A 164 -13.87 1.09 11.37
CA ILE A 164 -14.14 2.45 10.86
C ILE A 164 -14.65 3.34 12.02
N SER A 165 -15.55 2.81 12.85
CA SER A 165 -16.10 3.55 13.98
C SER A 165 -15.03 3.89 15.03
N GLN A 166 -14.10 2.96 15.28
CA GLN A 166 -12.95 3.17 16.15
C GLN A 166 -11.94 4.16 15.56
N GLN A 167 -11.73 4.14 14.24
CA GLN A 167 -10.90 5.14 13.54
C GLN A 167 -11.47 6.55 13.72
N ILE A 168 -12.78 6.73 13.54
CA ILE A 168 -13.45 8.02 13.74
C ILE A 168 -13.31 8.50 15.19
N LYS A 169 -13.45 7.60 16.17
CA LYS A 169 -13.43 7.98 17.59
C LYS A 169 -12.04 8.31 18.12
N LEU A 170 -11.01 7.61 17.63
CA LEU A 170 -9.65 7.67 18.17
C LEU A 170 -8.69 8.51 17.33
N GLU A 171 -9.04 8.80 16.06
CA GLU A 171 -8.28 9.58 15.09
C GLU A 171 -6.77 9.22 15.14
N ALA A 172 -5.92 10.16 15.57
CA ALA A 172 -4.46 10.00 15.62
C ALA A 172 -3.95 8.93 16.61
N LYS A 173 -4.78 8.47 17.56
CA LYS A 173 -4.41 7.42 18.52
C LYS A 173 -4.84 6.02 18.08
N PHE A 174 -5.47 5.90 16.91
CA PHE A 174 -5.93 4.62 16.41
C PHE A 174 -4.76 3.65 16.20
N ASN A 175 -4.96 2.40 16.63
CA ASN A 175 -4.01 1.31 16.42
C ASN A 175 -4.76 0.06 15.99
N PHE A 176 -4.67 -0.26 14.71
CA PHE A 176 -5.40 -1.36 14.08
C PHE A 176 -5.14 -2.70 14.77
N LYS A 177 -3.87 -2.97 15.12
CA LYS A 177 -3.48 -4.21 15.79
C LYS A 177 -4.16 -4.34 17.15
N PHE A 178 -4.17 -3.26 17.94
CA PHE A 178 -4.80 -3.26 19.25
C PHE A 178 -6.32 -3.47 19.14
N SER A 179 -6.96 -2.73 18.23
CA SER A 179 -8.38 -2.87 17.93
C SER A 179 -8.75 -4.29 17.52
N MET A 180 -8.02 -4.88 16.58
CA MET A 180 -8.27 -6.25 16.12
C MET A 180 -8.03 -7.31 17.19
N ASN A 181 -7.04 -7.12 18.08
CA ASN A 181 -6.84 -8.03 19.20
C ASN A 181 -8.00 -7.96 20.21
N ALA A 182 -8.57 -6.77 20.42
CA ALA A 182 -9.75 -6.58 21.27
C ALA A 182 -10.97 -7.30 20.66
N ILE A 183 -11.23 -7.08 19.38
CA ILE A 183 -12.30 -7.75 18.61
C ILE A 183 -12.11 -9.27 18.64
N SER A 184 -10.91 -9.77 18.35
CA SER A 184 -10.57 -11.20 18.42
C SER A 184 -10.88 -11.83 19.77
N LYS A 185 -10.61 -11.09 20.87
CA LYS A 185 -10.93 -11.57 22.22
C LYS A 185 -12.44 -11.66 22.44
N GLN A 186 -13.21 -10.69 21.94
CA GLN A 186 -14.68 -10.74 22.01
C GLN A 186 -15.26 -11.89 21.19
N VAL A 187 -14.72 -12.14 19.99
CA VAL A 187 -15.14 -13.25 19.11
C VAL A 187 -14.89 -14.59 19.79
N ARG A 188 -13.69 -14.80 20.34
CA ARG A 188 -13.35 -16.04 21.08
C ARG A 188 -14.19 -16.26 22.33
N ASN A 189 -14.58 -15.18 23.00
CA ASN A 189 -15.43 -15.25 24.19
C ASN A 189 -16.93 -15.37 23.85
N GLY A 190 -17.30 -15.44 22.56
CA GLY A 190 -18.70 -15.47 22.11
C GLY A 190 -19.51 -14.22 22.45
N SER A 191 -18.84 -13.14 22.90
CA SER A 191 -19.49 -11.87 23.30
C SER A 191 -19.55 -10.86 22.14
N TYR A 192 -19.01 -11.22 20.98
CA TYR A 192 -19.05 -10.36 19.79
C TYR A 192 -20.43 -10.44 19.15
N THR A 193 -21.16 -9.32 19.20
CA THR A 193 -22.48 -9.16 18.62
C THR A 193 -22.41 -8.24 17.40
N GLN A 194 -23.46 -8.30 16.56
CA GLN A 194 -23.62 -7.37 15.44
C GLN A 194 -23.37 -5.92 15.90
N PRO A 195 -22.50 -5.15 15.21
CA PRO A 195 -22.25 -3.76 15.55
C PRO A 195 -23.55 -2.96 15.50
N TYR A 196 -23.76 -2.10 16.51
CA TYR A 196 -24.96 -1.26 16.59
C TYR A 196 -25.16 -0.39 15.34
N SER A 197 -24.07 -0.07 14.64
CA SER A 197 -24.04 0.66 13.38
C SER A 197 -24.73 -0.04 12.21
N HIS A 198 -24.91 -1.37 12.21
CA HIS A 198 -25.72 -2.06 11.18
C HIS A 198 -27.23 -1.75 11.30
N LYS A 199 -27.70 -1.25 12.45
CA LYS A 199 -29.08 -0.75 12.57
C LYS A 199 -29.28 0.63 11.92
N HIS A 200 -28.19 1.32 11.54
CA HIS A 200 -28.20 2.70 11.05
C HIS A 200 -27.38 2.91 9.77
N LEU A 201 -27.02 1.83 9.06
CA LEU A 201 -26.32 1.86 7.77
C LEU A 201 -27.14 1.00 6.81
N VAL A 202 -28.16 1.49 6.11
CA VAL A 202 -28.15 2.54 5.09
C VAL A 202 -29.52 3.21 5.07
N ILE A 203 -29.57 4.53 5.02
CA ILE A 203 -30.50 5.20 4.11
C ILE A 203 -29.54 6.08 3.30
N ASP A 204 -29.57 5.96 1.97
CA ASP A 204 -29.03 7.00 1.10
C ASP A 204 -29.41 8.34 1.75
N GLU A 205 -28.50 9.29 1.90
CA GLU A 205 -28.96 10.64 2.21
C GLU A 205 -29.84 11.04 1.01
N ILE A 206 -31.15 10.81 1.12
CA ILE A 206 -32.15 11.27 0.18
C ILE A 206 -32.14 12.79 0.38
N SER A 207 -31.15 13.41 -0.25
CA SER A 207 -30.96 14.84 -0.27
C SER A 207 -31.75 15.43 -1.43
N PHE A 208 -32.03 16.72 -1.32
CA PHE A 208 -32.65 17.48 -2.39
C PHE A 208 -31.82 17.38 -3.68
N ASP A 209 -32.42 16.86 -4.76
CA ASP A 209 -31.82 16.83 -6.09
C ASP A 209 -32.52 17.88 -6.97
N PRO A 210 -31.81 18.95 -7.41
CA PRO A 210 -32.38 20.00 -8.26
C PRO A 210 -33.00 19.49 -9.57
N VAL A 211 -32.46 18.40 -10.14
CA VAL A 211 -32.93 17.85 -11.41
C VAL A 211 -34.26 17.13 -11.22
N ILE A 212 -34.33 16.27 -10.20
CA ILE A 212 -35.55 15.53 -9.84
C ILE A 212 -36.66 16.50 -9.41
N TYR A 213 -36.32 17.56 -8.67
CA TYR A 213 -37.25 18.60 -8.29
C TYR A 213 -37.90 19.30 -9.49
N GLU A 214 -37.12 19.63 -10.53
CA GLU A 214 -37.67 20.24 -11.74
C GLU A 214 -38.59 19.29 -12.52
N GLU A 215 -38.28 18.00 -12.56
CA GLU A 215 -39.14 16.99 -13.18
C GLU A 215 -40.46 16.83 -12.43
N MET A 216 -40.40 16.68 -11.10
CA MET A 216 -41.59 16.61 -10.25
C MET A 216 -42.46 17.87 -10.38
N LYS A 217 -41.84 19.07 -10.43
CA LYS A 217 -42.55 20.34 -10.64
C LYS A 217 -43.24 20.43 -12.00
N LYS A 218 -42.65 19.87 -13.06
CA LYS A 218 -43.28 19.80 -14.39
C LYS A 218 -44.48 18.85 -14.41
N MET A 219 -44.41 17.75 -13.66
CA MET A 219 -45.49 16.76 -13.54
C MET A 219 -46.64 17.27 -12.67
N GLU A 220 -46.33 17.98 -11.58
CA GLU A 220 -47.31 18.65 -10.72
C GLU A 220 -48.10 19.72 -11.49
N ARG A 221 -47.42 20.57 -12.27
CA ARG A 221 -48.09 21.53 -13.17
C ARG A 221 -49.04 20.91 -14.20
N LYS A 222 -48.84 19.64 -14.53
CA LYS A 222 -49.69 18.87 -15.45
C LYS A 222 -50.80 18.09 -14.73
N GLY A 223 -50.87 18.14 -13.40
CA GLY A 223 -51.87 17.46 -12.58
C GLY A 223 -51.71 15.95 -12.48
N LEU A 224 -50.51 15.41 -12.77
CA LEU A 224 -50.25 13.96 -12.83
C LEU A 224 -49.71 13.43 -11.49
N TYR A 225 -50.53 13.50 -10.44
CA TYR A 225 -50.13 13.12 -9.08
C TYR A 225 -49.87 11.62 -8.92
N ASP A 226 -50.69 10.78 -9.55
CA ASP A 226 -50.55 9.31 -9.48
C ASP A 226 -49.26 8.83 -10.14
N SER A 227 -48.86 9.45 -11.26
CA SER A 227 -47.60 9.12 -11.94
C SER A 227 -46.36 9.48 -11.10
N ILE A 228 -46.44 10.48 -10.23
CA ILE A 228 -45.35 10.84 -9.31
C ILE A 228 -45.23 9.80 -8.19
N LYS A 229 -46.36 9.31 -7.66
CA LYS A 229 -46.41 8.26 -6.63
C LYS A 229 -45.87 6.92 -7.14
N ASP A 230 -46.10 6.61 -8.43
CA ASP A 230 -45.62 5.37 -9.04
C ASP A 230 -44.13 5.43 -9.42
N GLN A 231 -43.62 6.60 -9.82
CA GLN A 231 -42.23 6.73 -10.30
C GLN A 231 -41.20 6.95 -9.20
N TYR A 232 -41.56 7.54 -8.06
CA TYR A 232 -40.61 7.91 -7.01
C TYR A 232 -41.03 7.36 -5.65
N SER A 233 -40.03 6.95 -4.85
CA SER A 233 -40.26 6.53 -3.47
C SER A 233 -40.85 7.67 -2.62
N SER A 234 -41.74 7.33 -1.70
CA SER A 234 -42.36 8.28 -0.75
C SER A 234 -41.34 9.12 0.04
N GLU A 235 -40.17 8.55 0.32
CA GLU A 235 -39.07 9.24 1.01
C GLU A 235 -38.39 10.29 0.10
N LEU A 236 -38.27 10.01 -1.20
CA LEU A 236 -37.70 10.90 -2.22
C LEU A 236 -38.61 12.09 -2.56
N ILE A 237 -39.92 11.86 -2.55
CA ILE A 237 -40.94 12.90 -2.75
C ILE A 237 -40.94 13.89 -1.57
N ARG A 238 -40.79 13.39 -0.34
CA ARG A 238 -40.70 14.22 0.87
C ARG A 238 -39.41 15.06 0.87
N ALA A 239 -38.28 14.47 0.50
CA ALA A 239 -37.00 15.17 0.42
C ALA A 239 -36.98 16.31 -0.61
N ASN A 240 -37.74 16.18 -1.71
CA ASN A 240 -37.87 17.21 -2.75
C ASN A 240 -39.06 18.16 -2.54
N HIS A 241 -39.55 18.30 -1.30
CA HIS A 241 -40.62 19.24 -0.91
C HIS A 241 -42.00 19.00 -1.53
N PHE A 242 -42.28 17.80 -2.06
CA PHE A 242 -43.58 17.40 -2.61
C PHE A 242 -44.38 16.49 -1.68
N GLY A 243 -44.08 16.49 -0.38
CA GLY A 243 -44.72 15.62 0.62
C GLY A 243 -46.25 15.68 0.64
N PHE A 244 -46.83 16.84 0.31
CA PHE A 244 -48.28 17.03 0.23
C PHE A 244 -48.97 16.09 -0.76
N ILE A 245 -48.26 15.63 -1.80
CA ILE A 245 -48.80 14.69 -2.80
C ILE A 245 -49.09 13.33 -2.16
N ILE A 246 -48.31 12.91 -1.16
CA ILE A 246 -48.48 11.62 -0.48
C ILE A 246 -49.65 11.67 0.51
N ASP A 247 -49.80 12.80 1.19
CA ASP A 247 -50.83 13.00 2.22
C ASP A 247 -52.21 13.38 1.63
N SER A 248 -52.29 13.55 0.30
CA SER A 248 -53.51 13.78 -0.50
C SER A 248 -53.99 12.49 -1.16
#